data_AF-A0A3A5V4G7-F1
#
_entry.id   AF-A0A3A5V4G7-F1
#
_cell.length_a   1.000
_cell.length_b   1.000
_cell.length_c   1.000
_cell.angle_alpha   90.00
_cell.angle_beta   90.00
_cell.angle_gamma   90.00
#
_symmetry.space_group_name_H-M   'P 1'
#
loop_
_entity.id
_entity.type
_entity.pdbx_description
1 polymer ?
#
loop_
_entity_poly.entity_id
_entity_poly.type
_entity_poly.pdbx_seq_one_letter_code
_entity_poly.pdbx_strand_id
1 'polypeptide(L)'
;HDVGVYRPNGEPRVLEEGMVLTVEPGLYFGAWRPDVDCPERYANIGIRIEDDVLVTKDGPDVLSSDCPKTIANIEAIVGSA
;
A
#
# COMPACT_ATOMS: atom_id res chain seq x y z
N HIS A 1 -1.24 5.57 -12.03
CA HIS A 1 -0.03 6.41 -12.13
C HIS A 1 -0.42 7.68 -12.88
N ASP A 2 -0.58 8.78 -12.15
CA ASP A 2 -0.98 10.06 -12.73
C ASP A 2 0.23 10.85 -13.25
N VAL A 3 -0.05 11.95 -13.96
CA VAL A 3 0.95 12.93 -14.40
C VAL A 3 1.60 13.65 -13.20
N GLY A 4 2.78 14.22 -13.43
CA GLY A 4 3.53 14.97 -12.42
C GLY A 4 4.97 14.50 -12.28
N VAL A 5 5.89 15.45 -12.11
CA VAL A 5 7.32 15.13 -11.98
C VAL A 5 7.62 14.73 -10.54
N TYR A 6 7.92 13.44 -10.33
CA TYR A 6 8.30 12.91 -9.01
C TYR A 6 9.67 13.41 -8.52
N ARG A 7 10.58 13.70 -9.46
CA ARG A 7 11.96 14.11 -9.15
C ARG A 7 12.42 15.35 -9.94
N PRO A 8 11.91 16.56 -9.63
CA PRO A 8 12.37 17.78 -10.28
C PRO A 8 13.88 17.96 -9.99
N ASN A 9 14.68 18.12 -11.04
CA ASN A 9 16.15 18.22 -10.95
C ASN A 9 16.84 17.02 -10.27
N GLY A 10 16.22 15.83 -10.29
CA GLY A 10 16.78 14.59 -9.73
C GLY A 10 16.44 14.32 -8.27
N GLU A 11 15.99 15.33 -7.52
CA GLU A 11 15.66 15.23 -6.10
C GLU A 11 14.18 14.88 -5.88
N PRO A 12 13.83 14.07 -4.86
CA PRO A 12 12.43 13.79 -4.53
C PRO A 12 11.64 15.07 -4.32
N ARG A 13 10.48 15.17 -4.98
CA ARG A 13 9.54 16.26 -4.75
C ARG A 13 9.02 16.20 -3.31
N VAL A 14 9.04 17.34 -2.62
CA VAL A 14 8.37 17.50 -1.33
C VAL A 14 6.86 17.45 -1.54
N LEU A 15 6.15 16.74 -0.67
CA LEU A 15 4.69 16.69 -0.71
C LEU A 15 4.12 18.03 -0.24
N GLU A 16 3.18 18.57 -1.01
CA GLU A 16 2.50 19.82 -0.73
C GLU A 16 0.97 19.59 -0.67
N GLU A 17 0.27 20.47 0.03
CA GLU A 17 -1.19 20.43 0.15
C GLU A 17 -1.88 20.34 -1.22
N GLY A 18 -2.89 19.48 -1.33
CA GLY A 18 -3.64 19.24 -2.56
C GLY A 18 -3.07 18.14 -3.46
N MET A 19 -1.87 17.63 -3.18
CA MET A 19 -1.36 16.44 -3.86
C MET A 19 -2.10 15.19 -3.40
N VAL A 20 -2.40 14.28 -4.33
CA VAL A 20 -2.97 12.97 -4.06
C VAL A 20 -2.02 11.89 -4.53
N LEU A 21 -1.82 10.85 -3.72
CA LEU A 21 -0.96 9.71 -4.02
C LEU A 21 -1.48 8.43 -3.37
N THR A 22 -1.01 7.28 -3.87
CA THR A 22 -1.23 5.98 -3.23
C THR A 22 -0.18 5.72 -2.15
N VAL A 23 -0.58 5.04 -1.08
CA VAL A 23 0.30 4.44 -0.07
C VAL A 23 0.05 2.93 -0.07
N GLU A 24 0.98 2.16 -0.62
CA GLU A 24 0.71 0.79 -1.08
C GLU A 24 1.77 -0.26 -0.69
N PRO A 25 2.11 -0.41 0.61
CA PRO A 25 3.07 -1.43 1.04
C PRO A 25 2.59 -2.85 0.70
N GLY A 26 3.51 -3.68 0.20
CA GLY A 26 3.24 -5.08 -0.11
C GLY A 26 4.42 -6.01 0.14
N LEU A 27 4.10 -7.27 0.43
CA LEU A 27 5.04 -8.38 0.61
C LEU A 27 4.64 -9.54 -0.30
N TYR A 28 5.62 -10.08 -1.02
CA TYR A 28 5.42 -11.16 -1.98
C TYR A 28 6.46 -12.26 -1.74
N PHE A 29 5.99 -13.44 -1.33
CA PHE A 29 6.82 -14.57 -0.93
C PHE A 29 6.98 -15.54 -2.11
N GLY A 30 7.93 -15.21 -2.98
CA GLY A 30 8.16 -15.92 -4.23
C GLY A 30 8.93 -17.22 -4.07
N ALA A 31 8.29 -18.30 -3.59
CA ALA A 31 8.91 -19.62 -3.49
C ALA A 31 9.36 -20.22 -4.85
N TRP A 32 8.89 -19.66 -5.97
CA TRP A 32 9.36 -19.99 -7.32
C TRP A 32 10.71 -19.36 -7.69
N ARG A 33 11.21 -18.40 -6.90
CA ARG A 33 12.50 -17.74 -7.12
C ARG A 33 13.61 -18.64 -6.56
N PRO A 34 14.57 -19.10 -7.39
CA PRO A 34 15.65 -19.96 -6.91
C PRO A 34 16.66 -19.24 -6.00
N ASP A 35 16.63 -17.90 -5.98
CA ASP A 35 17.53 -17.04 -5.21
C ASP A 35 16.93 -16.56 -3.88
N VAL A 36 15.74 -17.04 -3.50
CA VAL A 36 15.05 -16.60 -2.28
C VAL A 36 14.79 -17.80 -1.37
N ASP A 37 15.32 -17.74 -0.15
CA ASP A 37 14.94 -18.67 0.91
C ASP A 37 13.59 -18.24 1.50
N CYS A 38 12.55 -19.02 1.20
CA CYS A 38 11.17 -18.73 1.58
C CYS A 38 10.65 -19.83 2.51
N PRO A 39 10.29 -19.51 3.77
CA PRO A 39 9.63 -20.47 4.63
C PRO A 39 8.36 -21.03 3.97
N GLU A 40 8.19 -22.34 3.97
CA GLU A 40 7.08 -23.04 3.30
C GLU A 40 5.71 -22.49 3.71
N ARG A 41 5.54 -22.13 4.99
CA ARG A 41 4.28 -21.54 5.52
C ARG A 41 3.87 -20.21 4.85
N TYR A 42 4.80 -19.53 4.17
CA TYR A 42 4.54 -18.28 3.47
C TYR A 42 4.63 -18.43 1.94
N ALA A 43 4.98 -19.62 1.45
CA ALA A 43 5.21 -19.85 0.03
C ALA A 43 3.99 -19.46 -0.82
N ASN A 44 4.24 -18.72 -1.90
CA ASN A 44 3.24 -18.28 -2.88
C ASN A 44 2.16 -17.34 -2.33
N ILE A 45 2.40 -16.70 -1.18
CA ILE A 45 1.53 -15.64 -0.65
C ILE A 45 2.00 -14.27 -1.15
N GLY A 46 1.06 -13.45 -1.62
CA GLY A 46 1.27 -12.05 -1.94
C GLY A 46 0.20 -11.20 -1.28
N ILE A 47 0.61 -10.17 -0.55
CA ILE A 47 -0.30 -9.26 0.17
C ILE A 47 0.14 -7.82 -0.12
N ARG A 48 -0.83 -6.96 -0.45
CA ARG A 48 -0.66 -5.50 -0.53
C ARG A 48 -1.88 -4.84 0.10
N ILE A 49 -1.67 -3.81 0.90
CA ILE A 49 -2.73 -2.93 1.40
C ILE A 49 -2.43 -1.55 0.83
N GLU A 50 -3.43 -0.93 0.22
CA GLU A 50 -3.27 0.29 -0.56
C GLU A 50 -4.39 1.26 -0.26
N ASP A 51 -4.02 2.52 -0.04
CA ASP A 51 -4.94 3.64 0.18
C ASP A 51 -4.57 4.84 -0.70
N ASP A 52 -5.60 5.52 -1.18
CA ASP A 52 -5.53 6.86 -1.76
C ASP A 52 -5.48 7.92 -0.64
N VAL A 53 -4.45 8.77 -0.68
CA VAL A 53 -4.16 9.75 0.36
C VAL A 53 -4.04 11.16 -0.24
N LEU A 54 -4.82 12.09 0.30
CA LEU A 54 -4.73 13.53 0.04
C LEU A 54 -3.81 14.18 1.09
N VAL A 55 -2.81 14.93 0.62
CA VAL A 55 -1.96 15.75 1.49
C VAL A 55 -2.71 17.02 1.88
N THR A 56 -2.85 17.27 3.19
CA THR A 56 -3.44 18.52 3.74
C THR A 56 -2.45 19.22 4.66
N LYS A 57 -2.79 20.43 5.14
CA LYS A 57 -1.98 21.16 6.14
C LYS A 57 -1.93 20.48 7.50
N ASP A 58 -3.02 19.84 7.91
CA ASP A 58 -3.20 19.31 9.27
C ASP A 58 -2.87 17.82 9.38
N GLY A 59 -2.47 17.19 8.27
CA GLY A 59 -2.15 15.77 8.17
C GLY A 59 -2.65 15.15 6.85
N PRO A 60 -2.41 13.85 6.62
CA PRO A 60 -3.00 13.16 5.48
C PRO A 60 -4.50 12.91 5.70
N ASP A 61 -5.30 13.10 4.65
CA ASP A 61 -6.68 12.61 4.58
C ASP A 61 -6.72 11.33 3.75
N VAL A 62 -7.27 10.25 4.32
CA VAL A 62 -7.31 8.93 3.69
C VAL A 62 -8.66 8.75 3.00
N LEU A 63 -8.68 9.02 1.69
CA LEU A 63 -9.89 9.08 0.86
C LEU A 63 -10.59 7.71 0.72
N SER A 64 -9.85 6.62 0.99
CA SER A 64 -10.29 5.23 0.89
C SER A 64 -10.39 4.53 2.26
N SER A 65 -10.49 5.33 3.34
CA SER A 65 -10.57 4.84 4.71
C SER A 65 -11.77 3.92 4.98
N ASP A 66 -12.87 4.09 4.25
CA ASP A 66 -14.08 3.26 4.38
C ASP A 66 -13.88 1.80 3.94
N CYS A 67 -12.84 1.50 3.16
CA CYS A 67 -12.53 0.12 2.76
C CYS A 67 -11.97 -0.66 3.97
N PRO A 68 -12.59 -1.79 4.38
CA PRO A 68 -12.14 -2.57 5.52
C PRO A 68 -10.78 -3.23 5.23
N LYS A 69 -9.77 -2.94 6.06
CA LYS A 69 -8.39 -3.42 5.86
C LYS A 69 -7.75 -4.05 7.10
N THR A 70 -8.40 -4.01 8.26
CA THR A 70 -7.95 -4.76 9.44
C THR A 70 -8.45 -6.20 9.35
N ILE A 71 -7.72 -7.13 9.97
CA ILE A 71 -8.11 -8.55 10.03
C ILE A 71 -9.54 -8.68 10.57
N ALA A 72 -9.83 -8.05 11.71
CA ALA A 72 -11.14 -8.10 12.34
C ALA A 72 -12.28 -7.57 11.43
N ASN A 73 -12.06 -6.46 10.72
CA ASN A 73 -13.08 -5.90 9.83
C ASN A 73 -13.33 -6.82 8.63
N ILE A 74 -12.27 -7.43 8.08
CA ILE A 74 -12.40 -8.37 6.96
C ILE A 74 -13.14 -9.63 7.42
N GLU A 75 -12.72 -10.24 8.52
CA GLU A 75 -13.35 -11.46 9.09
C GLU A 75 -14.82 -11.22 9.47
N ALA A 76 -15.19 -10.02 9.92
CA ALA A 76 -16.58 -9.68 10.21
C ALA A 76 -17.49 -9.70 8.96
N ILE A 77 -16.92 -9.50 7.76
CA ILE A 77 -17.66 -9.47 6.49
C ILE A 77 -17.67 -10.85 5.83
N VAL A 78 -16.52 -11.53 5.78
CA VAL A 78 -16.35 -12.79 5.03
C VAL A 78 -16.55 -14.04 5.90
N GLY A 79 -16.60 -13.88 7.22
CA GLY A 79 -16.54 -14.98 8.19
C GLY A 79 -15.11 -15.29 8.64
N SER A 80 -15.00 -16.02 9.76
CA SER A 80 -13.73 -16.61 10.19
C SER A 80 -13.60 -18.03 9.62
N ALA A 81 -12.36 -18.46 9.42
CA ALA A 81 -12.01 -19.80 8.95
C ALA A 81 -12.18 -20.87 10.04
#